data_AF-A0A182S671-F1
#
_entry.id   AF-A0A182S671-F1
#
_cell.length_a   1.000
_cell.length_b   1.000
_cell.length_c   1.000
_cell.angle_alpha   90.00
_cell.angle_beta   90.00
_cell.angle_gamma   90.00
#
_symmetry.space_group_name_H-M   'P 1'
#
loop_
_entity.id
_entity.type
_entity.pdbx_description
1 polymer ?
#
loop_
_entity_poly.entity_id
_entity_poly.type
_entity_poly.pdbx_seq_one_letter_code
_entity_poly.pdbx_strand_id
1 'polypeptide(L)'
;MNNGAPSKTLSKGKAKELNGLVEELMQLGFREANTTDELLAQHRNMAGVLDRIRRVEPKLRTTNGRPRMENVDHFTRWAIEQGCTVENVRIAEHTEYGGLGVESTGHIPTGQSIVTVPRRLFFYVTNEPRYRKLLELMPGAMMSEQGNIMLALALIMERFRAKSFWKPYLDLLPDRYTTPLYYTTEDMGELIDTEAFLPALKLCKHIARQYGFIRKFVQDKVDELRDCFTYDVFRFHRFLGPHKSDLNQPTSGSTATLAFFLLSWLIQTSKSGTV
;
A
#
# COMPACT_ATOMS: atom_id res chain seq x y z
N MET A 1 15.72 16.51 10.36
CA MET A 1 14.74 16.99 9.37
C MET A 1 13.40 16.35 9.68
N ASN A 2 12.40 17.20 9.92
CA ASN A 2 11.12 16.87 10.52
C ASN A 2 10.35 15.89 9.60
N ASN A 3 10.23 14.62 9.97
CA ASN A 3 9.17 13.77 9.42
C ASN A 3 7.88 14.52 9.76
N GLY A 4 7.19 15.06 8.75
CA GLY A 4 6.10 16.02 8.93
C GLY A 4 5.23 15.64 10.12
N ALA A 5 5.36 16.39 11.21
CA ALA A 5 4.47 16.28 12.35
C ALA A 5 3.03 16.34 11.81
N PRO A 6 2.08 15.55 12.35
CA PRO A 6 0.70 15.58 11.89
C PRO A 6 0.23 17.03 11.86
N SER A 7 0.09 17.56 10.63
CA SER A 7 -0.22 18.96 10.40
C SER A 7 -1.70 19.17 10.66
N LYS A 8 -2.02 19.99 11.67
CA LYS A 8 -3.30 20.63 11.98
C LYS A 8 -4.55 19.78 11.68
N THR A 9 -5.15 19.25 12.76
CA THR A 9 -6.50 18.70 12.79
C THR A 9 -7.43 19.49 11.85
N LEU A 10 -8.12 18.78 10.96
CA LEU A 10 -9.05 19.36 10.00
C LEU A 10 -10.04 20.29 10.70
N SER A 11 -10.32 21.46 10.10
CA SER A 11 -11.34 22.36 10.65
C SER A 11 -12.68 21.65 10.70
N LYS A 12 -13.54 22.00 11.68
CA LYS A 12 -14.86 21.37 11.85
C LYS A 12 -15.69 21.38 10.54
N GLY A 13 -15.59 22.46 9.76
CA GLY A 13 -16.24 22.56 8.44
C GLY A 13 -15.70 21.55 7.43
N LYS A 14 -14.38 21.47 7.28
CA LYS A 14 -13.74 20.48 6.37
C LYS A 14 -13.98 19.04 6.81
N ALA A 15 -14.00 18.77 8.11
CA ALA A 15 -14.31 17.45 8.64
C ALA A 15 -15.76 17.03 8.32
N LYS A 16 -16.72 17.95 8.44
CA LYS A 16 -18.12 17.71 8.06
C LYS A 16 -18.26 17.48 6.55
N GLU A 17 -17.63 18.30 5.73
CA GLU A 17 -17.59 18.14 4.27
C GLU A 17 -17.02 16.77 3.89
N LEU A 18 -15.87 16.40 4.46
CA LEU A 18 -15.21 15.12 4.19
C LEU A 18 -16.06 13.92 4.61
N ASN A 19 -16.76 13.99 5.74
CA ASN A 19 -17.68 12.92 6.14
C ASN A 19 -18.85 12.78 5.15
N GLY A 20 -19.42 13.89 4.67
CA GLY A 20 -20.47 13.87 3.64
C GLY A 20 -19.98 13.27 2.31
N LEU A 21 -18.75 13.62 1.88
CA LEU A 21 -18.13 13.02 0.70
C LEU A 21 -17.89 11.52 0.85
N VAL A 22 -17.49 11.06 2.04
CA VAL A 22 -17.31 9.63 2.33
C VAL A 22 -18.65 8.90 2.29
N GLU A 23 -19.72 9.49 2.81
CA GLU A 23 -21.07 8.92 2.71
C GLU A 23 -21.54 8.82 1.25
N GLU A 24 -21.33 9.88 0.45
CA GLU A 24 -21.61 9.89 -0.99
C GLU A 24 -20.83 8.78 -1.72
N LEU A 25 -19.53 8.64 -1.44
CA LEU A 25 -18.68 7.59 -2.01
C LEU A 25 -19.22 6.19 -1.68
N MET A 26 -19.65 6.00 -0.44
CA MET A 26 -20.21 4.72 0.02
C MET A 26 -21.52 4.41 -0.70
N GLN A 27 -22.45 5.37 -0.79
CA GLN A 27 -23.70 5.20 -1.53
C GLN A 27 -23.44 4.81 -2.99
N LEU A 28 -22.51 5.47 -3.67
CA LEU A 28 -22.13 5.11 -5.04
C LEU A 28 -21.52 3.71 -5.12
N GLY A 29 -20.65 3.35 -4.17
CA GLY A 29 -20.00 2.04 -4.12
C GLY A 29 -20.94 0.86 -3.85
N PHE A 30 -22.11 1.08 -3.23
CA PHE A 30 -23.11 0.03 -3.00
C PHE A 30 -24.09 -0.16 -4.15
N ARG A 31 -24.19 0.79 -5.08
CA ARG A 31 -25.07 0.62 -6.25
C ARG A 31 -24.61 -0.55 -7.10
N GLU A 32 -25.57 -1.34 -7.55
CA GLU A 32 -25.37 -2.34 -8.58
C GLU A 32 -25.29 -1.65 -9.95
N ALA A 33 -24.44 -2.19 -10.80
CA ALA A 33 -24.21 -1.71 -12.16
C ALA A 33 -23.93 -2.96 -12.99
N ASN A 34 -24.71 -3.17 -14.04
CA ASN A 34 -24.75 -4.42 -14.78
C ASN A 34 -24.29 -4.25 -16.22
N THR A 35 -24.44 -3.05 -16.78
CA THR A 35 -23.95 -2.72 -18.12
C THR A 35 -22.58 -2.05 -18.07
N THR A 36 -21.82 -2.14 -19.15
CA THR A 36 -20.52 -1.45 -19.30
C THR A 36 -20.65 0.05 -19.06
N ASP A 37 -21.67 0.69 -19.62
CA ASP A 37 -21.92 2.12 -19.47
C ASP A 37 -22.23 2.50 -18.02
N GLU A 38 -23.06 1.69 -17.33
CA GLU A 38 -23.34 1.89 -15.91
C GLU A 38 -22.09 1.73 -15.04
N LEU A 39 -21.25 0.75 -15.36
CA LEU A 39 -19.99 0.49 -14.64
C LEU A 39 -18.98 1.64 -14.82
N LEU A 40 -18.85 2.17 -16.05
CA LEU A 40 -18.02 3.34 -16.34
C LEU A 40 -18.55 4.60 -15.67
N ALA A 41 -19.86 4.83 -15.76
CA ALA A 41 -20.50 5.96 -15.09
C ALA A 41 -20.33 5.88 -13.57
N GLN A 42 -20.51 4.70 -12.98
CA GLN A 42 -20.23 4.47 -11.56
C GLN A 42 -18.78 4.79 -11.22
N HIS A 43 -17.81 4.29 -12.00
CA HIS A 43 -16.40 4.56 -11.77
C HIS A 43 -16.06 6.05 -11.88
N ARG A 44 -16.54 6.74 -12.92
CA ARG A 44 -16.34 8.20 -13.11
C ARG A 44 -16.92 8.99 -11.94
N ASN A 45 -18.13 8.67 -11.50
CA ASN A 45 -18.76 9.32 -10.36
C ASN A 45 -17.95 9.10 -9.07
N MET A 46 -17.52 7.86 -8.81
CA MET A 46 -16.67 7.54 -7.65
C MET A 46 -15.31 8.25 -7.71
N ALA A 47 -14.67 8.30 -8.88
CA ALA A 47 -13.41 9.00 -9.08
C ALA A 47 -13.56 10.50 -8.80
N GLY A 48 -14.64 11.13 -9.28
CA GLY A 48 -14.94 12.54 -8.99
C GLY A 48 -15.13 12.83 -7.49
N VAL A 49 -15.80 11.94 -6.76
CA VAL A 49 -15.93 12.05 -5.29
C VAL A 49 -14.57 11.85 -4.60
N LEU A 50 -13.78 10.87 -5.03
CA LEU A 50 -12.43 10.64 -4.49
C LEU A 50 -11.52 11.85 -4.72
N ASP A 51 -11.59 12.51 -5.85
CA ASP A 51 -10.82 13.73 -6.09
C ASP A 51 -11.25 14.89 -5.21
N ARG A 52 -12.55 15.04 -4.94
CA ARG A 52 -13.06 16.00 -3.94
C ARG A 52 -12.54 15.66 -2.55
N ILE A 53 -12.59 14.39 -2.14
CA ILE A 53 -12.02 13.90 -0.88
C ILE A 53 -10.55 14.28 -0.77
N ARG A 54 -9.75 13.96 -1.79
CA ARG A 54 -8.31 14.26 -1.83
C ARG A 54 -8.01 15.76 -1.73
N ARG A 55 -8.90 16.65 -2.19
CA ARG A 55 -8.74 18.12 -2.06
C ARG A 55 -8.97 18.62 -0.63
N VAL A 56 -9.88 17.97 0.11
CA VAL A 56 -10.20 18.35 1.50
C VAL A 56 -9.18 17.76 2.48
N GLU A 57 -8.70 16.55 2.21
CA GLU A 57 -7.75 15.83 3.04
C GLU A 57 -6.36 16.50 3.15
N PRO A 58 -5.66 16.31 4.29
CA PRO A 58 -4.29 16.76 4.42
C PRO A 58 -3.39 16.07 3.40
N LYS A 59 -2.44 16.83 2.83
CA LYS A 59 -1.47 16.31 1.87
C LYS A 59 -0.34 15.60 2.60
N LEU A 60 -0.61 14.35 3.01
CA LEU A 60 0.37 13.49 3.65
C LEU A 60 1.26 12.82 2.60
N ARG A 61 2.56 12.76 2.87
CA ARG A 61 3.51 12.04 2.01
C ARG A 61 3.58 10.58 2.42
N THR A 62 3.46 9.69 1.44
CA THR A 62 3.67 8.24 1.60
C THR A 62 5.15 7.88 1.66
N THR A 63 6.03 8.78 1.21
CA THR A 63 7.51 8.66 1.23
C THR A 63 8.15 9.84 1.96
N ASN A 64 9.47 9.80 2.16
CA ASN A 64 10.20 10.87 2.85
C ASN A 64 10.42 12.12 1.97
N GLY A 65 9.94 12.10 0.72
CA GLY A 65 10.07 13.20 -0.23
C GLY A 65 11.47 13.38 -0.81
N ARG A 66 12.40 12.45 -0.53
CA ARG A 66 13.72 12.40 -1.16
C ARG A 66 13.69 11.44 -2.34
N PRO A 67 14.53 11.66 -3.37
CA PRO A 67 14.78 10.66 -4.41
C PRO A 67 15.12 9.30 -3.80
N ARG A 68 14.54 8.23 -4.35
CA ARG A 68 14.69 6.87 -3.78
C ARG A 68 16.15 6.43 -3.72
N MET A 69 16.97 6.81 -4.72
CA MET A 69 18.40 6.52 -4.76
C MET A 69 19.16 7.09 -3.55
N GLU A 70 18.75 8.25 -3.01
CA GLU A 70 19.39 8.81 -1.81
C GLU A 70 19.15 7.96 -0.55
N ASN A 71 18.11 7.12 -0.56
CA ASN A 71 17.76 6.25 0.56
C ASN A 71 18.40 4.85 0.46
N VAL A 72 18.96 4.48 -0.71
CA VAL A 72 19.51 3.14 -0.99
C VAL A 72 20.64 2.78 -0.03
N ASP A 73 21.62 3.66 0.15
CA ASP A 73 22.77 3.37 1.02
C ASP A 73 22.34 3.13 2.47
N HIS A 74 21.41 3.94 2.95
CA HIS A 74 20.88 3.81 4.31
C HIS A 74 20.08 2.52 4.48
N PHE A 75 19.25 2.16 3.49
CA PHE A 75 18.53 0.89 3.48
C PHE A 75 19.48 -0.31 3.46
N THR A 76 20.49 -0.31 2.58
CA THR A 76 21.44 -1.42 2.44
C THR A 76 22.23 -1.63 3.73
N ARG A 77 22.70 -0.55 4.35
CA ARG A 77 23.42 -0.63 5.64
C ARG A 77 22.53 -1.20 6.74
N TRP A 78 21.32 -0.68 6.88
CA TRP A 78 20.33 -1.19 7.84
C TRP A 78 20.05 -2.68 7.59
N ALA A 79 19.83 -3.09 6.34
CA ALA A 79 19.55 -4.49 6.01
C ALA A 79 20.72 -5.41 6.41
N ILE A 80 21.97 -5.03 6.11
CA ILE A 80 23.18 -5.79 6.47
C ILE A 80 23.36 -5.86 7.98
N GLU A 81 23.19 -4.75 8.71
CA GLU A 81 23.19 -4.72 10.18
C GLU A 81 22.10 -5.63 10.77
N GLN A 82 20.99 -5.78 10.05
CA GLN A 82 19.92 -6.70 10.40
C GLN A 82 20.13 -8.14 9.88
N GLY A 83 21.35 -8.48 9.43
CA GLY A 83 21.77 -9.83 9.06
C GLY A 83 21.42 -10.24 7.64
N CYS A 84 21.06 -9.30 6.75
CA CYS A 84 21.00 -9.60 5.33
C CYS A 84 22.40 -9.83 4.76
N THR A 85 22.51 -10.78 3.84
CA THR A 85 23.68 -10.92 2.97
C THR A 85 23.33 -10.44 1.58
N VAL A 86 24.23 -9.68 0.96
CA VAL A 86 24.09 -9.17 -0.41
C VAL A 86 25.43 -9.43 -1.10
N GLU A 87 25.42 -10.30 -2.11
CA GLU A 87 26.62 -10.74 -2.82
C GLU A 87 26.49 -10.47 -4.32
N ASN A 88 27.53 -9.89 -4.92
CA ASN A 88 27.63 -9.66 -6.35
C ASN A 88 26.47 -8.87 -6.98
N VAL A 89 25.72 -8.12 -6.16
CA VAL A 89 24.61 -7.29 -6.61
C VAL A 89 24.57 -5.97 -5.86
N ARG A 90 23.96 -4.95 -6.48
CA ARG A 90 23.67 -3.65 -5.90
C ARG A 90 22.29 -3.18 -6.32
N ILE A 91 21.72 -2.24 -5.56
CA ILE A 91 20.49 -1.56 -5.97
C ILE A 91 20.89 -0.40 -6.88
N ALA A 92 20.27 -0.34 -8.07
CA ALA A 92 20.52 0.71 -9.05
C ALA A 92 19.18 1.17 -9.66
N GLU A 93 19.18 2.38 -10.23
CA GLU A 93 18.01 2.91 -10.93
C GLU A 93 18.09 2.55 -12.42
N HIS A 94 17.02 1.92 -12.91
CA HIS A 94 16.84 1.56 -14.31
C HIS A 94 15.55 2.19 -14.83
N THR A 95 15.68 3.36 -15.46
CA THR A 95 14.55 4.14 -15.95
C THR A 95 13.69 3.36 -16.97
N GLU A 96 14.33 2.52 -17.77
CA GLU A 96 13.70 1.67 -18.79
C GLU A 96 12.81 0.56 -18.19
N TYR A 97 13.04 0.16 -16.94
CA TYR A 97 12.26 -0.85 -16.24
C TYR A 97 11.39 -0.28 -15.11
N GLY A 98 11.20 1.04 -15.09
CA GLY A 98 10.26 1.68 -14.16
C GLY A 98 10.81 1.97 -12.76
N GLY A 99 12.14 2.07 -12.59
CA GLY A 99 12.75 2.62 -11.38
C GLY A 99 13.85 1.74 -10.78
N LEU A 100 13.91 1.65 -9.44
CA LEU A 100 14.94 0.88 -8.75
C LEU A 100 14.82 -0.62 -9.03
N GLY A 101 15.96 -1.25 -9.31
CA GLY A 101 16.12 -2.69 -9.47
C GLY A 101 17.42 -3.18 -8.84
N VAL A 102 17.69 -4.47 -9.04
CA VAL A 102 18.94 -5.11 -8.61
C VAL A 102 19.83 -5.35 -9.82
N GLU A 103 21.04 -4.81 -9.79
CA GLU A 103 22.05 -4.94 -10.83
C GLU A 103 23.20 -5.81 -10.33
N SER A 104 23.68 -6.73 -11.18
CA SER A 104 24.84 -7.55 -10.86
C SER A 104 26.14 -6.75 -10.94
N THR A 105 26.98 -6.85 -9.92
CA THR A 105 28.32 -6.24 -9.89
C THR A 105 29.42 -7.19 -10.38
N GLY A 106 29.06 -8.42 -10.75
CA GLY A 106 29.98 -9.44 -11.26
C GLY A 106 29.25 -10.67 -11.79
N HIS A 107 30.01 -11.72 -12.11
CA HIS A 107 29.45 -13.00 -12.55
C HIS A 107 28.71 -13.71 -11.41
N ILE A 108 27.49 -14.16 -11.68
CA ILE A 108 26.64 -14.92 -10.75
C ILE A 108 26.36 -16.30 -11.39
N PRO A 109 26.91 -17.40 -10.87
CA PRO A 109 26.59 -18.75 -11.31
C PRO A 109 25.14 -19.12 -10.99
N THR A 110 24.54 -19.97 -11.84
CA THR A 110 23.23 -20.54 -11.59
C THR A 110 23.18 -21.27 -10.24
N GLY A 111 22.17 -20.96 -9.43
CA GLY A 111 21.97 -21.57 -8.11
C GLY A 111 22.71 -20.88 -6.96
N GLN A 112 23.53 -19.85 -7.21
CA GLN A 112 24.11 -19.04 -6.14
C GLN A 112 23.03 -18.18 -5.47
N SER A 113 22.99 -18.19 -4.13
CA SER A 113 22.19 -17.23 -3.37
C SER A 113 22.87 -15.85 -3.40
N ILE A 114 22.23 -14.88 -4.06
CA ILE A 114 22.73 -13.50 -4.17
C ILE A 114 22.25 -12.59 -3.05
N VAL A 115 21.10 -12.93 -2.43
CA VAL A 115 20.54 -12.18 -1.30
C VAL A 115 19.88 -13.14 -0.33
N THR A 116 20.26 -13.06 0.95
CA THR A 116 19.56 -13.76 2.04
C THR A 116 18.93 -12.75 2.97
N VAL A 117 17.63 -12.88 3.26
CA VAL A 117 16.91 -11.99 4.18
C VAL A 117 16.44 -12.78 5.40
N PRO A 118 16.91 -12.44 6.61
CA PRO A 118 16.42 -13.05 7.84
C PRO A 118 14.91 -12.84 8.02
N ARG A 119 14.20 -13.86 8.51
CA ARG A 119 12.75 -13.81 8.74
C ARG A 119 12.30 -12.64 9.60
N ARG A 120 13.13 -12.17 10.55
CA ARG A 120 12.83 -10.99 11.39
C ARG A 120 12.68 -9.67 10.61
N LEU A 121 13.19 -9.62 9.38
CA LEU A 121 13.03 -8.51 8.46
C LEU A 121 11.77 -8.63 7.61
N PHE A 122 10.93 -9.62 7.84
CA PHE A 122 9.62 -9.66 7.22
C PHE A 122 8.66 -8.84 8.07
N PHE A 123 7.90 -7.96 7.42
CA PHE A 123 6.91 -7.16 8.14
C PHE A 123 5.72 -8.05 8.51
N TYR A 124 5.54 -8.28 9.81
CA TYR A 124 4.41 -9.00 10.36
C TYR A 124 3.56 -8.07 11.21
N VAL A 125 2.25 -8.30 11.23
CA VAL A 125 1.39 -7.73 12.27
C VAL A 125 1.70 -8.49 13.57
N THR A 126 2.56 -7.91 14.40
CA THR A 126 3.01 -8.51 15.66
C THR A 126 1.90 -8.51 16.70
N ASN A 127 2.05 -9.32 17.76
CA ASN A 127 1.11 -9.35 18.89
C ASN A 127 1.29 -8.15 19.86
N GLU A 128 1.66 -7.00 19.34
CA GLU A 128 1.83 -5.78 20.12
C GLU A 128 0.46 -5.25 20.59
N PRO A 129 0.38 -4.65 21.80
CA PRO A 129 -0.88 -4.16 22.35
C PRO A 129 -1.66 -3.22 21.41
N ARG A 130 -0.96 -2.39 20.62
CA ARG A 130 -1.60 -1.47 19.66
C ARG A 130 -2.31 -2.18 18.52
N TYR A 131 -1.71 -3.22 17.95
CA TYR A 131 -2.31 -4.00 16.86
C TYR A 131 -3.44 -4.88 17.39
N ARG A 132 -3.29 -5.44 18.61
CA ARG A 132 -4.39 -6.15 19.30
C ARG A 132 -5.59 -5.25 19.52
N LYS A 133 -5.38 -4.06 20.08
CA LYS A 133 -6.46 -3.09 20.30
C LYS A 133 -7.14 -2.72 18.98
N LEU A 134 -6.36 -2.52 17.90
CA LEU A 134 -6.91 -2.25 16.58
C LEU A 134 -7.76 -3.42 16.06
N LEU A 135 -7.32 -4.66 16.30
CA LEU A 135 -8.03 -5.88 15.94
C LEU A 135 -9.35 -6.06 16.70
N GLU A 136 -9.32 -5.84 18.02
CA GLU A 136 -10.48 -5.95 18.91
C GLU A 136 -11.58 -4.94 18.57
N LEU A 137 -11.19 -3.74 18.12
CA LEU A 137 -12.12 -2.69 17.73
C LEU A 137 -12.63 -2.87 16.29
N MET A 138 -11.99 -3.72 15.48
CA MET A 138 -12.31 -3.87 14.06
C MET A 138 -13.73 -4.40 13.86
N PRO A 139 -14.58 -3.73 13.05
CA PRO A 139 -15.92 -4.20 12.76
C PRO A 139 -15.93 -5.59 12.10
N GLY A 140 -16.91 -6.42 12.44
CA GLY A 140 -17.09 -7.76 11.85
C GLY A 140 -17.14 -7.76 10.32
N ALA A 141 -17.69 -6.70 9.71
CA ALA A 141 -17.74 -6.52 8.26
C ALA A 141 -16.36 -6.43 7.57
N MET A 142 -15.28 -6.15 8.32
CA MET A 142 -13.91 -6.09 7.81
C MET A 142 -13.13 -7.39 8.02
N MET A 143 -13.70 -8.38 8.71
CA MET A 143 -12.99 -9.59 9.12
C MET A 143 -12.59 -10.50 7.94
N SER A 144 -13.35 -10.47 6.83
CA SER A 144 -13.05 -11.27 5.64
C SER A 144 -11.72 -10.90 4.97
N GLU A 145 -11.28 -9.64 5.12
CA GLU A 145 -9.98 -9.15 4.63
C GLU A 145 -9.11 -8.60 5.76
N GLN A 146 -9.35 -9.07 7.00
CA GLN A 146 -8.70 -8.58 8.21
C GLN A 146 -7.19 -8.49 8.04
N GLY A 147 -6.55 -9.53 7.51
CA GLY A 147 -5.09 -9.56 7.36
C GLY A 147 -4.56 -8.45 6.44
N ASN A 148 -5.20 -8.22 5.30
CA ASN A 148 -4.77 -7.18 4.35
C ASN A 148 -5.02 -5.78 4.89
N ILE A 149 -6.18 -5.57 5.54
CA ILE A 149 -6.52 -4.31 6.18
C ILE A 149 -5.55 -4.04 7.32
N MET A 150 -5.27 -5.06 8.15
CA MET A 150 -4.37 -4.92 9.27
C MET A 150 -2.94 -4.62 8.85
N LEU A 151 -2.44 -5.28 7.81
CA LEU A 151 -1.11 -5.00 7.28
C LEU A 151 -1.03 -3.57 6.76
N ALA A 152 -2.03 -3.11 6.00
CA ALA A 152 -2.07 -1.73 5.51
C ALA A 152 -2.08 -0.71 6.67
N LEU A 153 -2.93 -0.91 7.68
CA LEU A 153 -2.99 -0.02 8.85
C LEU A 153 -1.70 -0.04 9.67
N ALA A 154 -1.07 -1.20 9.85
CA ALA A 154 0.19 -1.33 10.55
C ALA A 154 1.35 -0.61 9.81
N LEU A 155 1.40 -0.72 8.47
CA LEU A 155 2.37 0.01 7.67
C LEU A 155 2.17 1.53 7.79
N ILE A 156 0.91 2.01 7.80
CA ILE A 156 0.60 3.43 8.02
C ILE A 156 1.07 3.88 9.40
N MET A 157 0.80 3.10 10.46
CA MET A 157 1.28 3.41 11.82
C MET A 157 2.81 3.53 11.86
N GLU A 158 3.52 2.58 11.26
CA GLU A 158 4.99 2.61 11.22
C GLU A 158 5.53 3.76 10.35
N ARG A 159 4.83 4.15 9.28
CA ARG A 159 5.20 5.28 8.42
C ARG A 159 5.23 6.60 9.18
N PHE A 160 4.23 6.86 10.01
CA PHE A 160 4.10 8.12 10.76
C PHE A 160 4.73 8.08 12.15
N ARG A 161 5.32 6.95 12.55
CA ARG A 161 6.06 6.81 13.80
C ARG A 161 7.43 7.47 13.71
N ALA A 162 7.75 8.36 14.66
CA ALA A 162 9.01 9.10 14.67
C ALA A 162 10.26 8.22 14.69
N LYS A 163 10.23 7.10 15.43
CA LYS A 163 11.31 6.11 15.55
C LYS A 163 10.81 4.73 15.12
N SER A 164 10.51 4.57 13.83
CA SER A 164 10.16 3.27 13.26
C SER A 164 11.42 2.48 12.92
N PHE A 165 11.43 1.20 13.31
CA PHE A 165 12.44 0.22 12.86
C PHE A 165 12.42 0.04 11.33
N TRP A 166 11.24 0.15 10.73
CA TRP A 166 11.00 -0.06 9.30
C TRP A 166 11.22 1.19 8.45
N LYS A 167 11.62 2.31 9.07
CA LYS A 167 11.84 3.58 8.36
C LYS A 167 12.77 3.44 7.14
N PRO A 168 13.93 2.75 7.20
CA PRO A 168 14.82 2.61 6.04
C PRO A 168 14.14 1.92 4.86
N TYR A 169 13.29 0.91 5.14
CA TYR A 169 12.49 0.24 4.13
C TYR A 169 11.37 1.12 3.59
N LEU A 170 10.59 1.76 4.47
CA LEU A 170 9.45 2.61 4.10
C LEU A 170 9.87 3.85 3.31
N ASP A 171 11.11 4.31 3.47
CA ASP A 171 11.69 5.42 2.71
C ASP A 171 12.19 4.99 1.32
N LEU A 172 12.36 3.68 1.06
CA LEU A 172 12.78 3.15 -0.25
C LEU A 172 11.61 2.80 -1.18
N LEU A 173 10.40 2.71 -0.63
CA LEU A 173 9.15 2.48 -1.36
C LEU A 173 8.94 3.53 -2.48
N PRO A 174 8.18 3.20 -3.53
CA PRO A 174 7.95 4.16 -4.61
C PRO A 174 7.06 5.30 -4.14
N ASP A 175 7.04 6.41 -4.87
CA ASP A 175 6.04 7.45 -4.62
C ASP A 175 4.65 7.07 -5.18
N ARG A 176 4.60 6.20 -6.20
CA ARG A 176 3.38 5.83 -6.93
C ARG A 176 3.53 4.44 -7.55
N TYR A 177 2.40 3.74 -7.72
CA TYR A 177 2.32 2.47 -8.46
C TYR A 177 1.66 2.67 -9.82
N THR A 178 1.85 1.71 -10.74
CA THR A 178 1.25 1.64 -12.08
C THR A 178 -0.03 0.81 -12.10
N THR A 179 -0.78 0.81 -11.01
CA THR A 179 -1.97 -0.05 -10.85
C THR A 179 -3.23 0.68 -11.28
N PRO A 180 -4.35 -0.04 -11.55
CA PRO A 180 -5.61 0.60 -11.92
C PRO A 180 -6.14 1.63 -10.92
N LEU A 181 -5.68 1.60 -9.66
CA LEU A 181 -5.99 2.60 -8.62
C LEU A 181 -5.40 3.99 -8.90
N TYR A 182 -4.48 4.10 -9.85
CA TYR A 182 -3.81 5.33 -10.27
C TYR A 182 -4.13 5.71 -11.72
N TYR A 183 -5.03 4.97 -12.37
CA TYR A 183 -5.49 5.26 -13.73
C TYR A 183 -6.45 6.44 -13.70
N THR A 184 -6.41 7.22 -14.76
CA THR A 184 -7.42 8.25 -15.04
C THR A 184 -8.72 7.60 -15.52
N THR A 185 -9.80 8.39 -15.59
CA THR A 185 -11.07 7.90 -16.14
C THR A 185 -10.96 7.57 -17.62
N GLU A 186 -10.02 8.20 -18.32
CA GLU A 186 -9.68 7.97 -19.71
C GLU A 186 -8.90 6.66 -19.86
N ASP A 187 -7.87 6.43 -19.04
CA ASP A 187 -7.10 5.17 -19.02
C ASP A 187 -8.01 3.95 -18.75
N MET A 188 -9.03 4.11 -17.90
CA MET A 188 -10.02 3.05 -17.65
C MET A 188 -10.92 2.78 -18.87
N GLY A 189 -11.16 3.81 -19.70
CA GLY A 189 -11.90 3.68 -20.96
C GLY A 189 -11.15 2.85 -22.00
N GLU A 190 -9.83 2.95 -22.05
CA GLU A 190 -8.98 2.14 -22.95
C GLU A 190 -9.04 0.64 -22.63
N LEU A 191 -9.53 0.27 -21.43
CA LEU A 191 -9.65 -1.13 -21.03
C LEU A 191 -10.95 -1.79 -21.49
N ILE A 192 -11.98 -1.07 -21.96
CA ILE A 192 -13.37 -1.57 -22.14
C ILE A 192 -13.47 -2.93 -22.85
N ASP A 193 -12.63 -3.17 -23.86
CA ASP A 193 -12.63 -4.38 -24.68
C ASP A 193 -11.58 -5.42 -24.25
N THR A 194 -11.00 -5.26 -23.07
CA THR A 194 -9.95 -6.15 -22.52
C THR A 194 -10.47 -6.97 -21.34
N GLU A 195 -9.86 -8.13 -21.11
CA GLU A 195 -10.15 -8.96 -19.92
C GLU A 195 -9.80 -8.26 -18.59
N ALA A 196 -8.95 -7.22 -18.64
CA ALA A 196 -8.53 -6.47 -17.47
C ALA A 196 -9.58 -5.44 -16.99
N PHE A 197 -10.57 -5.09 -17.82
CA PHE A 197 -11.57 -4.07 -17.54
C PHE A 197 -12.36 -4.30 -16.25
N LEU A 198 -13.09 -5.42 -16.21
CA LEU A 198 -13.97 -5.74 -15.09
C LEU A 198 -13.18 -5.95 -13.78
N PRO A 199 -12.03 -6.65 -13.77
CA PRO A 199 -11.16 -6.73 -12.60
C PRO A 199 -10.68 -5.35 -12.11
N ALA A 200 -10.25 -4.46 -13.02
CA ALA A 200 -9.78 -3.12 -12.68
C ALA A 200 -10.87 -2.28 -12.00
N LEU A 201 -12.08 -2.27 -12.57
CA LEU A 201 -13.24 -1.56 -12.01
C LEU A 201 -13.64 -2.11 -10.64
N LYS A 202 -13.71 -3.45 -10.50
CA LYS A 202 -14.01 -4.12 -9.24
C LYS A 202 -12.98 -3.77 -8.17
N LEU A 203 -11.69 -3.75 -8.52
CA LEU A 203 -10.62 -3.34 -7.61
C LEU A 203 -10.81 -1.89 -7.15
N CYS A 204 -11.00 -0.95 -8.07
CA CYS A 204 -11.22 0.47 -7.73
C CYS A 204 -12.44 0.66 -6.82
N LYS A 205 -13.57 0.03 -7.16
CA LYS A 205 -14.79 0.05 -6.36
C LYS A 205 -14.58 -0.55 -4.96
N HIS A 206 -13.88 -1.69 -4.89
CA HIS A 206 -13.58 -2.37 -3.64
C HIS A 206 -12.73 -1.52 -2.71
N ILE A 207 -11.60 -0.99 -3.19
CA ILE A 207 -10.71 -0.15 -2.38
C ILE A 207 -11.39 1.14 -1.93
N ALA A 208 -12.22 1.76 -2.78
CA ALA A 208 -12.98 2.95 -2.41
C ALA A 208 -13.98 2.68 -1.28
N ARG A 209 -14.71 1.56 -1.33
CA ARG A 209 -15.63 1.15 -0.25
C ARG A 209 -14.89 0.83 1.04
N GLN A 210 -13.77 0.10 0.93
CA GLN A 210 -12.93 -0.22 2.08
C GLN A 210 -12.43 1.06 2.76
N TYR A 211 -11.94 2.02 1.98
CA TYR A 211 -11.51 3.30 2.48
C TYR A 211 -12.64 4.01 3.27
N GLY A 212 -13.86 4.09 2.72
CA GLY A 212 -14.97 4.75 3.40
C GLY A 212 -15.31 4.10 4.75
N PHE A 213 -15.37 2.77 4.79
CA PHE A 213 -15.60 2.02 6.04
C PHE A 213 -14.46 2.19 7.05
N ILE A 214 -13.22 2.00 6.61
CA ILE A 214 -12.03 2.04 7.48
C ILE A 214 -11.82 3.46 7.98
N ARG A 215 -12.06 4.48 7.16
CA ARG A 215 -11.98 5.87 7.60
C ARG A 215 -12.92 6.15 8.75
N LYS A 216 -14.20 5.78 8.62
CA LYS A 216 -15.19 5.96 9.70
C LYS A 216 -14.72 5.26 10.98
N PHE A 217 -14.29 4.00 10.86
CA PHE A 217 -13.72 3.25 11.98
C PHE A 217 -12.50 3.93 12.62
N VAL A 218 -11.54 4.38 11.82
CA VAL A 218 -10.32 5.06 12.30
C VAL A 218 -10.67 6.35 13.02
N GLN A 219 -11.57 7.17 12.47
CA GLN A 219 -11.97 8.43 13.08
C GLN A 219 -12.72 8.22 14.41
N ASP A 220 -13.52 7.14 14.51
CA ASP A 220 -14.33 6.86 15.69
C ASP A 220 -13.55 6.13 16.80
N LYS A 221 -12.59 5.28 16.45
CA LYS A 221 -12.00 4.28 17.37
C LYS A 221 -10.46 4.27 17.44
N VAL A 222 -9.74 4.92 16.54
CA VAL A 222 -8.28 4.78 16.40
C VAL A 222 -7.57 6.14 16.41
N ASP A 223 -7.29 6.65 17.61
CA ASP A 223 -6.71 7.98 17.81
C ASP A 223 -5.36 8.18 17.10
N GLU A 224 -4.48 7.16 17.11
CA GLU A 224 -3.14 7.22 16.52
C GLU A 224 -3.14 7.44 15.00
N LEU A 225 -4.19 6.98 14.32
CA LEU A 225 -4.31 7.11 12.86
C LEU A 225 -5.22 8.26 12.42
N ARG A 226 -5.88 8.95 13.36
CA ARG A 226 -6.91 9.94 13.07
C ARG A 226 -6.42 11.08 12.16
N ASP A 227 -5.21 11.57 12.40
CA ASP A 227 -4.60 12.67 11.64
C ASP A 227 -3.69 12.19 10.49
N CYS A 228 -3.48 10.87 10.37
CA CYS A 228 -2.53 10.25 9.43
C CYS A 228 -3.21 9.38 8.36
N PHE A 229 -4.53 9.23 8.42
CA PHE A 229 -5.30 8.36 7.52
C PHE A 229 -6.00 9.18 6.42
N THR A 230 -5.49 9.08 5.19
CA THR A 230 -6.07 9.69 3.99
C THR A 230 -6.27 8.65 2.89
N TYR A 231 -7.07 8.98 1.86
CA TYR A 231 -7.25 8.06 0.73
C TYR A 231 -5.93 7.73 0.03
N ASP A 232 -5.08 8.73 -0.19
CA ASP A 232 -3.77 8.56 -0.84
C ASP A 232 -2.85 7.65 -0.01
N VAL A 233 -2.81 7.83 1.31
CA VAL A 233 -2.05 6.97 2.21
C VAL A 233 -2.62 5.56 2.26
N PHE A 234 -3.94 5.41 2.32
CA PHE A 234 -4.59 4.11 2.39
C PHE A 234 -4.40 3.31 1.10
N ARG A 235 -4.70 3.87 -0.08
CA ARG A 235 -4.56 3.15 -1.36
C ARG A 235 -3.11 2.72 -1.61
N PHE A 236 -2.14 3.52 -1.16
CA PHE A 236 -0.73 3.21 -1.29
C PHE A 236 -0.33 1.97 -0.46
N HIS A 237 -0.65 1.97 0.84
CA HIS A 237 -0.27 0.85 1.72
C HIS A 237 -1.17 -0.38 1.54
N ARG A 238 -2.41 -0.21 1.07
CA ARG A 238 -3.31 -1.32 0.74
C ARG A 238 -2.84 -2.11 -0.46
N PHE A 239 -2.12 -1.47 -1.39
CA PHE A 239 -1.47 -2.14 -2.51
C PHE A 239 -0.21 -2.90 -2.09
N LEU A 240 0.48 -2.46 -1.03
CA LEU A 240 1.54 -3.24 -0.35
C LEU A 240 1.01 -4.41 0.49
N GLY A 241 -0.27 -4.77 0.37
CA GLY A 241 -0.81 -5.99 0.95
C GLY A 241 -0.64 -7.16 -0.02
N PRO A 242 -0.49 -8.41 0.46
CA PRO A 242 -0.29 -9.54 -0.44
C PRO A 242 -1.46 -9.68 -1.41
N HIS A 243 -1.14 -9.91 -2.69
CA HIS A 243 -2.12 -10.44 -3.62
C HIS A 243 -2.35 -11.90 -3.26
N LYS A 244 -3.57 -12.43 -3.51
CA LYS A 244 -3.91 -13.83 -3.18
C LYS A 244 -2.91 -14.85 -3.74
N SER A 245 -2.19 -14.50 -4.81
CA SER A 245 -1.10 -15.26 -5.44
C SER A 245 0.15 -15.43 -4.57
N ASP A 246 0.38 -14.55 -3.59
CA ASP A 246 1.63 -14.47 -2.83
C ASP A 246 1.53 -15.21 -1.49
N LEU A 247 0.37 -15.81 -1.19
CA LEU A 247 0.18 -16.66 -0.02
C LEU A 247 0.75 -18.05 -0.29
N ASN A 248 2.04 -18.24 -0.02
CA ASN A 248 2.56 -19.59 0.22
C ASN A 248 1.82 -20.22 1.41
N GLN A 249 1.37 -21.46 1.24
CA GLN A 249 0.53 -22.19 2.20
C GLN A 249 1.22 -22.27 3.58
N PRO A 250 0.47 -22.10 4.69
CA PRO A 250 1.01 -22.27 6.03
C PRO A 250 1.30 -23.75 6.30
N THR A 251 2.58 -24.11 6.47
CA THR A 251 2.95 -25.36 7.12
C THR A 251 2.57 -25.28 8.60
N SER A 252 1.49 -25.98 8.93
CA SER A 252 1.00 -26.38 10.26
C SER A 252 1.00 -25.32 11.39
N GLY A 253 -0.21 -24.83 11.69
CA GLY A 253 -0.61 -24.56 13.08
C GLY A 253 -0.10 -23.26 13.71
N SER A 254 -0.58 -22.11 13.24
CA SER A 254 -1.04 -20.95 14.05
C SER A 254 -1.12 -19.70 13.17
N THR A 255 -2.28 -19.04 13.17
CA THR A 255 -2.59 -17.68 12.66
C THR A 255 -1.97 -17.25 11.33
N ALA A 256 -2.83 -17.08 10.32
CA ALA A 256 -2.52 -16.59 8.98
C ALA A 256 -1.45 -15.49 8.98
N THR A 257 -0.25 -15.86 8.56
CA THR A 257 0.94 -15.01 8.61
C THR A 257 1.16 -14.42 7.22
N LEU A 258 0.84 -13.14 7.06
CA LEU A 258 1.05 -12.40 5.81
C LEU A 258 2.44 -11.77 5.81
N ALA A 259 3.34 -12.25 4.97
CA ALA A 259 4.67 -11.67 4.83
C ALA A 259 5.31 -11.98 3.49
N PHE A 260 5.52 -10.96 2.65
CA PHE A 260 6.47 -11.02 1.53
C PHE A 260 6.63 -9.62 0.92
N PHE A 261 7.63 -8.83 1.34
CA PHE A 261 7.72 -7.46 0.80
C PHE A 261 9.12 -6.87 0.55
N LEU A 262 10.19 -7.33 1.20
CA LEU A 262 11.49 -6.68 1.01
C LEU A 262 12.14 -6.95 -0.36
N LEU A 263 12.10 -8.19 -0.84
CA LEU A 263 12.82 -8.59 -2.05
C LEU A 263 11.95 -8.60 -3.31
N SER A 264 10.71 -9.08 -3.21
CA SER A 264 9.79 -9.20 -4.36
C SER A 264 9.61 -7.84 -5.07
N TRP A 265 9.58 -6.75 -4.30
CA TRP A 265 9.37 -5.42 -4.83
C TRP A 265 10.66 -4.76 -5.38
N LEU A 266 11.84 -5.13 -4.86
CA LEU A 266 13.14 -4.72 -5.42
C LEU A 266 13.52 -5.49 -6.69
N ILE A 267 13.00 -6.71 -6.86
CA ILE A 267 13.33 -7.63 -7.96
C ILE A 267 12.31 -7.54 -9.11
N GLN A 268 11.35 -6.61 -9.06
CA GLN A 268 10.25 -6.53 -10.03
C GLN A 268 10.66 -6.05 -11.45
N THR A 269 11.93 -6.19 -11.83
CA THR A 269 12.35 -6.30 -13.24
C THR A 269 12.04 -7.72 -13.72
N SER A 270 10.78 -7.97 -14.10
CA SER A 270 10.40 -9.22 -14.77
C SER A 270 11.14 -9.31 -16.11
N LYS A 271 12.17 -10.17 -16.19
CA LYS A 271 12.60 -10.74 -17.46
C LYS A 271 11.90 -12.09 -17.60
N SER A 272 11.11 -12.24 -18.64
CA SER A 272 10.61 -13.55 -19.08
C SER A 272 11.82 -14.43 -19.36
N GLY A 273 12.05 -15.43 -18.50
CA GLY A 273 13.09 -16.42 -18.70
C GLY A 273 12.76 -17.23 -19.95
N THR A 274 13.41 -16.91 -21.06
CA THR A 274 13.61 -17.88 -22.14
C THR A 274 14.59 -18.92 -21.63
N VAL A 275 14.06 -20.12 -21.40
CA VAL A 275 14.83 -21.38 -21.37
C VAL A 275 15.34 -21.66 -22.78
#